data_AF-A0A7S4N0C2-F1
#
_entry.id   AF-A0A7S4N0C2-F1
#
_cell.length_a   1.000
_cell.length_b   1.000
_cell.length_c   1.000
_cell.angle_alpha   90.00
_cell.angle_beta   90.00
_cell.angle_gamma   90.00
#
_symmetry.space_group_name_H-M   'P 1'
#
loop_
_entity.id
_entity.type
_entity.pdbx_description
1 polymer ?
#
loop_
_entity_poly.entity_id
_entity_poly.type
_entity_poly.pdbx_seq_one_letter_code
_entity_poly.pdbx_strand_id
1 'polypeptide(L)'
;GASVWSVTEAAAKEFSGSAPASIGAISLGRRVQDPMSELVRVPPRSLGLGMYQHDLPEKELDSALKHASIDAVAQVGVDGNSCSLELLKNVPGLSRGKLAEEVIQARPFLNRGDLTKVKGLGSKSYENCAGFVRIRKGSEELDSTRVHPESYPVARWILSNLNANLANFSNKWTAAKSDEAMRKDLLRKAASLHGV
;
A
#
# COMPACT_ATOMS: atom_id res chain seq x y z
N GLY A 1 15.69 11.35 -12.75
CA GLY A 1 15.12 10.10 -12.21
C GLY A 1 15.73 8.84 -12.80
N ALA A 2 15.33 8.43 -14.02
CA ALA A 2 15.70 7.13 -14.60
C ALA A 2 17.22 6.94 -14.80
N SER A 3 17.91 8.00 -15.24
CA SER A 3 19.37 8.00 -15.37
C SER A 3 20.05 7.66 -14.02
N VAL A 4 19.64 8.31 -12.94
CA VAL A 4 20.20 8.05 -11.60
C VAL A 4 19.89 6.63 -11.12
N TRP A 5 18.65 6.15 -11.30
CA TRP A 5 18.29 4.76 -10.96
C TRP A 5 19.18 3.75 -11.69
N SER A 6 19.47 3.96 -12.98
CA SER A 6 20.19 3.00 -13.84
C SER A 6 21.61 2.67 -13.40
N VAL A 7 22.21 3.50 -12.56
CA VAL A 7 23.58 3.33 -12.04
C VAL A 7 23.60 2.97 -10.55
N THR A 8 22.44 2.71 -9.94
CA THR A 8 22.38 2.24 -8.55
C THR A 8 22.80 0.77 -8.46
N GLU A 9 23.34 0.37 -7.30
CA GLU A 9 23.68 -1.02 -7.02
C GLU A 9 22.45 -1.94 -7.12
N ALA A 10 21.29 -1.47 -6.66
CA ALA A 10 20.03 -2.21 -6.75
C ALA A 10 19.64 -2.49 -8.21
N ALA A 11 19.75 -1.50 -9.09
CA ALA A 11 19.45 -1.66 -10.51
C ALA A 11 20.47 -2.58 -11.21
N ALA A 12 21.76 -2.42 -10.88
CA ALA A 12 22.83 -3.27 -11.40
C ALA A 12 22.63 -4.75 -11.00
N LYS A 13 22.16 -4.98 -9.76
CA LYS A 13 21.83 -6.32 -9.27
C LYS A 13 20.61 -6.90 -10.00
N GLU A 14 19.54 -6.13 -10.16
CA GLU A 14 18.32 -6.58 -10.86
C GLU A 14 18.56 -6.87 -12.35
N PHE A 15 19.38 -6.07 -13.02
CA PHE A 15 19.66 -6.18 -14.46
C PHE A 15 21.13 -6.47 -14.75
N SER A 16 21.65 -7.50 -14.07
CA SER A 16 23.04 -7.92 -14.20
C SER A 16 23.43 -8.12 -15.67
N GLY A 17 24.50 -7.45 -16.11
CA GLY A 17 25.00 -7.52 -17.48
C GLY A 17 24.33 -6.56 -18.49
N SER A 18 23.34 -5.77 -18.08
CA SER A 18 22.73 -4.73 -18.93
C SER A 18 23.48 -3.40 -18.84
N ALA A 19 23.58 -2.67 -19.96
CA ALA A 19 24.13 -1.32 -19.96
C ALA A 19 23.19 -0.32 -19.24
N PRO A 20 23.72 0.74 -18.59
CA PRO A 20 22.90 1.73 -17.89
C PRO A 20 21.81 2.38 -18.76
N ALA A 21 22.09 2.65 -20.04
CA ALA A 21 21.10 3.20 -20.96
C ALA A 21 19.88 2.29 -21.13
N SER A 22 20.10 0.97 -21.25
CA SER A 22 19.03 -0.03 -21.35
C SER A 22 18.22 -0.12 -20.05
N ILE A 23 18.89 -0.10 -18.89
CA ILE A 23 18.22 -0.08 -17.58
C ILE A 23 17.36 1.18 -17.43
N GLY A 24 17.87 2.34 -17.88
CA GLY A 24 17.12 3.59 -17.92
C GLY A 24 15.86 3.49 -18.79
N ALA A 25 15.96 2.90 -19.98
CA ALA A 25 14.82 2.68 -20.86
C ALA A 25 13.78 1.72 -20.26
N ILE A 26 14.21 0.64 -19.62
CA ILE A 26 13.33 -0.28 -18.89
C ILE A 26 12.59 0.45 -17.77
N SER A 27 13.28 1.31 -17.01
CA SER A 27 12.66 2.12 -15.96
C SER A 27 11.58 3.06 -16.53
N LEU A 28 11.83 3.68 -17.69
CA LEU A 28 10.83 4.52 -18.34
C LEU A 28 9.59 3.70 -18.76
N GLY A 29 9.78 2.51 -19.34
CA GLY A 29 8.68 1.62 -19.70
C GLY A 29 7.84 1.19 -18.48
N ARG A 30 8.50 0.81 -17.37
CA ARG A 30 7.83 0.42 -16.13
C ARG A 30 7.05 1.57 -15.49
N ARG A 31 7.54 2.81 -15.58
CA ARG A 31 6.79 4.00 -15.09
C ARG A 31 5.46 4.19 -15.80
N VAL A 32 5.36 3.84 -17.09
CA VAL A 32 4.10 3.94 -17.83
C VAL A 32 3.10 2.89 -17.34
N GLN A 33 3.58 1.71 -16.94
CA GLN A 33 2.74 0.61 -16.44
C GLN A 33 2.29 0.84 -15.00
N ASP A 34 3.22 1.20 -14.13
CA ASP A 34 2.98 1.48 -12.71
C ASP A 34 3.99 2.54 -12.22
N PRO A 35 3.61 3.83 -12.26
CA PRO A 35 4.49 4.90 -11.83
C PRO A 35 4.95 4.73 -10.37
N MET A 36 4.08 4.27 -9.48
CA MET A 36 4.37 4.21 -8.05
C MET A 36 5.46 3.19 -7.73
N SER A 37 5.34 1.97 -8.25
CA SER A 37 6.29 0.90 -7.95
C SER A 37 7.67 1.09 -8.58
N GLU A 38 7.78 1.96 -9.59
CA GLU A 38 9.04 2.30 -10.25
C GLU A 38 9.66 3.58 -9.69
N LEU A 39 8.87 4.63 -9.39
CA LEU A 39 9.39 5.89 -8.83
C LEU A 39 9.92 5.72 -7.41
N VAL A 40 9.34 4.82 -6.61
CA VAL A 40 9.80 4.53 -5.24
C VAL A 40 11.22 3.95 -5.19
N ARG A 41 11.72 3.41 -6.32
CA ARG A 41 13.08 2.85 -6.44
C ARG A 41 14.12 3.94 -6.69
N VAL A 42 13.69 5.11 -7.13
CA VAL A 42 14.58 6.25 -7.41
C VAL A 42 14.84 6.98 -6.09
N PRO A 43 16.08 7.37 -5.78
CA PRO A 43 16.33 8.28 -4.67
C PRO A 43 15.43 9.53 -4.81
N PRO A 44 14.67 9.93 -3.79
CA PRO A 44 13.62 10.95 -3.97
C PRO A 44 14.16 12.28 -4.50
N ARG A 45 15.34 12.71 -4.01
CA ARG A 45 16.06 13.89 -4.52
C ARG A 45 16.50 13.79 -5.98
N SER A 46 16.50 12.60 -6.57
CA SER A 46 16.88 12.41 -7.98
C SER A 46 15.68 12.40 -8.92
N LEU A 47 14.47 12.65 -8.41
CA LEU A 47 13.25 12.78 -9.21
C LEU A 47 13.26 14.04 -10.09
N GLY A 48 13.97 15.11 -9.67
CA GLY A 48 14.09 16.35 -10.44
C GLY A 48 12.80 17.17 -10.37
N LEU A 49 12.41 17.55 -9.16
CA LEU A 49 11.07 18.09 -8.87
C LEU A 49 10.96 19.61 -9.10
N GLY A 50 12.09 20.31 -9.20
CA GLY A 50 12.11 21.75 -9.41
C GLY A 50 13.50 22.30 -9.67
N MET A 51 13.54 23.55 -10.15
CA MET A 51 14.77 24.23 -10.56
C MET A 51 15.73 24.46 -9.38
N TYR A 52 15.21 24.87 -8.23
CA TYR A 52 15.99 25.23 -7.03
C TYR A 52 16.13 24.08 -6.03
N GLN A 53 15.91 22.84 -6.47
CA GLN A 53 15.91 21.68 -5.57
C GLN A 53 17.27 21.49 -4.88
N HIS A 54 18.35 21.91 -5.54
CA HIS A 54 19.72 21.85 -5.00
C HIS A 54 20.04 22.99 -4.02
N ASP A 55 19.19 24.00 -3.94
CA ASP A 55 19.36 25.16 -3.04
C ASP A 55 18.66 24.94 -1.69
N LEU A 56 17.91 23.83 -1.55
CA LEU A 56 17.19 23.48 -0.34
C LEU A 56 18.09 22.71 0.66
N PRO A 57 17.84 22.83 1.98
CA PRO A 57 18.52 22.01 2.97
C PRO A 57 18.28 20.51 2.73
N GLU A 58 19.34 19.74 2.47
CA GLU A 58 19.22 18.35 2.02
C GLU A 58 18.41 17.46 2.97
N LYS A 59 18.63 17.59 4.28
CA LYS A 59 17.94 16.77 5.30
C LYS A 59 16.44 17.03 5.33
N GLU A 60 16.02 18.28 5.18
CA GLU A 60 14.62 18.66 5.20
C GLU A 60 13.92 18.19 3.92
N LEU A 61 14.58 18.37 2.77
CA LEU A 61 14.09 17.88 1.50
C LEU A 61 13.92 16.36 1.51
N ASP A 62 14.94 15.61 1.92
CA ASP A 62 14.88 14.14 1.95
C ASP A 62 13.76 13.64 2.88
N SER A 63 13.59 14.30 4.04
CA SER A 63 12.50 14.00 4.97
C SER A 63 11.12 14.26 4.36
N ALA A 64 10.92 15.42 3.74
CA ALA A 64 9.66 15.80 3.11
C ALA A 64 9.30 14.85 1.95
N LEU A 65 10.26 14.52 1.10
CA LEU A 65 10.04 13.60 -0.02
C LEU A 65 9.78 12.18 0.43
N LYS A 66 10.43 11.73 1.52
CA LYS A 66 10.14 10.43 2.12
C LYS A 66 8.72 10.37 2.66
N HIS A 67 8.25 11.41 3.36
CA HIS A 67 6.86 11.47 3.82
C HIS A 67 5.86 11.47 2.66
N ALA A 68 6.09 12.29 1.62
CA ALA A 68 5.24 12.29 0.43
C ALA A 68 5.17 10.90 -0.25
N SER A 69 6.29 10.17 -0.26
CA SER A 69 6.34 8.81 -0.79
C SER A 69 5.52 7.82 0.05
N ILE A 70 5.63 7.91 1.39
CA ILE A 70 4.85 7.09 2.32
C ILE A 70 3.35 7.38 2.15
N ASP A 71 2.96 8.65 2.06
CA ASP A 71 1.56 9.06 1.90
C ASP A 71 0.97 8.55 0.58
N ALA A 72 1.72 8.67 -0.52
CA ALA A 72 1.30 8.13 -1.81
C ALA A 72 1.10 6.61 -1.76
N VAL A 73 2.03 5.88 -1.14
CA VAL A 73 1.94 4.41 -0.97
C VAL A 73 0.77 4.04 -0.06
N ALA A 74 0.54 4.78 1.04
CA ALA A 74 -0.58 4.57 1.94
C ALA A 74 -1.94 4.86 1.27
N GLN A 75 -1.99 5.83 0.36
CA GLN A 75 -3.20 6.18 -0.38
C GLN A 75 -3.60 5.08 -1.38
N VAL A 76 -2.63 4.46 -2.05
CA VAL A 76 -2.91 3.40 -3.04
C VAL A 76 -3.02 2.03 -2.37
N GLY A 77 -2.17 1.76 -1.39
CA GLY A 77 -1.95 0.44 -0.79
C GLY A 77 -1.12 -0.49 -1.69
N VAL A 78 -0.57 -1.55 -1.12
CA VAL A 78 0.30 -2.51 -1.81
C VAL A 78 -0.32 -3.89 -1.85
N ASP A 79 0.09 -4.74 -2.78
CA ASP A 79 -0.27 -6.16 -2.79
C ASP A 79 0.82 -6.94 -2.05
N GLY A 80 0.46 -7.55 -0.92
CA GLY A 80 1.40 -8.20 0.01
C GLY A 80 2.20 -9.34 -0.60
N ASN A 81 1.69 -9.98 -1.66
CA ASN A 81 2.33 -11.14 -2.31
C ASN A 81 3.17 -10.77 -3.54
N SER A 82 2.94 -9.60 -4.15
CA SER A 82 3.61 -9.22 -5.40
C SER A 82 4.43 -7.93 -5.34
N CYS A 83 4.26 -7.08 -4.33
CA CYS A 83 5.00 -5.82 -4.26
C CYS A 83 6.51 -6.01 -4.06
N SER A 84 7.29 -5.04 -4.53
CA SER A 84 8.76 -5.02 -4.38
C SER A 84 9.18 -4.66 -2.94
N LEU A 85 10.44 -4.96 -2.61
CA LEU A 85 11.05 -4.56 -1.34
C LEU A 85 11.01 -3.05 -1.12
N GLU A 86 11.34 -2.27 -2.16
CA GLU A 86 11.35 -0.80 -2.07
C GLU A 86 9.96 -0.23 -1.81
N LEU A 87 8.91 -0.85 -2.36
CA LEU A 87 7.54 -0.44 -2.08
C LEU A 87 7.14 -0.77 -0.63
N LEU A 88 7.50 -1.96 -0.13
CA LEU A 88 7.25 -2.35 1.26
C LEU A 88 7.93 -1.44 2.28
N LYS A 89 9.15 -0.96 2.00
CA LYS A 89 9.86 0.00 2.87
C LYS A 89 9.13 1.33 3.05
N ASN A 90 8.17 1.64 2.17
CA ASN A 90 7.35 2.85 2.23
C ASN A 90 5.94 2.59 2.78
N VAL A 91 5.63 1.35 3.19
CA VAL A 91 4.36 1.04 3.86
C VAL A 91 4.46 1.45 5.34
N PRO A 92 3.47 2.20 5.87
CA PRO A 92 3.40 2.51 7.29
C PRO A 92 3.51 1.25 8.16
N GLY A 93 4.32 1.29 9.21
CA GLY A 93 4.58 0.13 10.09
C GLY A 93 5.65 -0.85 9.60
N LEU A 94 6.06 -0.82 8.32
CA LEU A 94 7.07 -1.72 7.73
C LEU A 94 8.40 -1.03 7.40
N SER A 95 8.46 0.30 7.52
CA SER A 95 9.61 1.13 7.14
C SER A 95 10.84 1.02 8.04
N ARG A 96 10.77 0.26 9.14
CA ARG A 96 11.84 0.16 10.14
C ARG A 96 12.59 -1.17 10.02
N GLY A 97 13.93 -1.08 10.06
CA GLY A 97 14.81 -2.24 10.13
C GLY A 97 14.63 -3.18 8.93
N LYS A 98 14.59 -4.48 9.20
CA LYS A 98 14.48 -5.55 8.20
C LYS A 98 13.06 -6.05 7.96
N LEU A 99 12.03 -5.37 8.49
CA LEU A 99 10.65 -5.88 8.42
C LEU A 99 10.16 -6.10 6.99
N ALA A 100 10.47 -5.18 6.07
CA ALA A 100 10.12 -5.34 4.66
C ALA A 100 10.77 -6.60 4.02
N GLU A 101 11.99 -6.96 4.45
CA GLU A 101 12.69 -8.17 3.98
C GLU A 101 12.03 -9.43 4.55
N GLU A 102 11.71 -9.43 5.85
CA GLU A 102 11.01 -10.53 6.52
C GLU A 102 9.61 -10.76 5.93
N VAL A 103 8.90 -9.69 5.54
CA VAL A 103 7.62 -9.80 4.81
C VAL A 103 7.81 -10.51 3.48
N ILE A 104 8.89 -10.23 2.72
CA ILE A 104 9.17 -10.94 1.47
C ILE A 104 9.47 -12.42 1.74
N GLN A 105 10.27 -12.73 2.77
CA GLN A 105 10.63 -14.11 3.12
C GLN A 105 9.43 -14.94 3.56
N ALA A 106 8.44 -14.33 4.21
CA ALA A 106 7.25 -15.02 4.72
C ALA A 106 6.15 -15.27 3.66
N ARG A 107 6.30 -14.76 2.43
CA ARG A 107 5.33 -14.98 1.35
C ARG A 107 5.24 -16.46 0.95
N PRO A 108 4.08 -16.93 0.44
CA PRO A 108 2.84 -16.18 0.21
C PRO A 108 1.91 -16.13 1.44
N PHE A 109 1.08 -15.10 1.49
CA PHE A 109 0.01 -14.94 2.50
C PHE A 109 -1.35 -15.33 1.91
N LEU A 110 -2.17 -16.01 2.71
CA LEU A 110 -3.57 -16.33 2.36
C LEU A 110 -4.54 -15.29 2.90
N ASN A 111 -4.22 -14.66 4.02
CA ASN A 111 -4.95 -13.53 4.58
C ASN A 111 -4.02 -12.60 5.36
N ARG A 112 -4.51 -11.42 5.76
CA ARG A 112 -3.75 -10.46 6.57
C ARG A 112 -3.34 -11.02 7.92
N GLY A 113 -4.11 -11.95 8.49
CA GLY A 113 -3.75 -12.64 9.73
C GLY A 113 -2.40 -13.35 9.64
N ASP A 114 -1.99 -13.82 8.46
CA ASP A 114 -0.68 -14.44 8.25
C ASP A 114 0.48 -13.45 8.45
N LEU A 115 0.26 -12.13 8.30
CA LEU A 115 1.29 -11.13 8.58
C LEU A 115 1.75 -11.18 10.03
N THR A 116 0.89 -11.58 10.97
CA THR A 116 1.25 -11.71 12.40
C THR A 116 2.32 -12.78 12.66
N LYS A 117 2.52 -13.70 11.70
CA LYS A 117 3.56 -14.74 11.74
C LYS A 117 4.90 -14.27 11.20
N VAL A 118 4.97 -13.06 10.62
CA VAL A 118 6.21 -12.48 10.10
C VAL A 118 7.15 -12.16 11.26
N LYS A 119 8.38 -12.65 11.17
CA LYS A 119 9.40 -12.45 12.19
C LYS A 119 9.64 -10.95 12.45
N GLY A 120 9.54 -10.55 13.71
CA GLY A 120 9.75 -9.17 14.15
C GLY A 120 8.55 -8.24 13.93
N LEU A 121 7.48 -8.68 13.25
CA LEU A 121 6.26 -7.89 13.11
C LEU A 121 5.43 -7.95 14.39
N GLY A 122 5.63 -6.97 15.27
CA GLY A 122 4.83 -6.84 16.49
C GLY A 122 3.39 -6.39 16.22
N SER A 123 2.53 -6.52 17.23
CA SER A 123 1.10 -6.14 17.17
C SER A 123 0.89 -4.70 16.68
N LYS A 124 1.69 -3.74 17.17
CA LYS A 124 1.56 -2.34 16.74
C LYS A 124 1.98 -2.11 15.29
N SER A 125 3.03 -2.81 14.83
CA SER A 125 3.45 -2.73 13.43
C SER A 125 2.40 -3.36 12.51
N TYR A 126 1.80 -4.48 12.93
CA TYR A 126 0.70 -5.12 12.22
C TYR A 126 -0.52 -4.19 12.12
N GLU A 127 -0.96 -3.60 13.23
CA GLU A 127 -2.05 -2.62 13.28
C GLU A 127 -1.76 -1.44 12.32
N ASN A 128 -0.54 -0.91 12.34
CA ASN A 128 -0.18 0.20 11.48
C ASN A 128 -0.08 -0.18 9.98
N CYS A 129 0.21 -1.44 9.63
CA CYS A 129 0.42 -1.83 8.23
C CYS A 129 -0.78 -2.52 7.57
N ALA A 130 -1.63 -3.19 8.36
CA ALA A 130 -2.64 -4.11 7.84
C ALA A 130 -3.64 -3.42 6.90
N GLY A 131 -3.97 -2.15 7.12
CA GLY A 131 -4.88 -1.39 6.25
C GLY A 131 -4.29 -1.05 4.88
N PHE A 132 -2.96 -1.08 4.75
CA PHE A 132 -2.25 -0.70 3.53
C PHE A 132 -1.81 -1.92 2.70
N VAL A 133 -1.74 -3.11 3.31
CA VAL A 133 -1.38 -4.36 2.62
C VAL A 133 -2.64 -5.09 2.17
N ARG A 134 -2.74 -5.41 0.89
CA ARG A 134 -3.87 -6.16 0.31
C ARG A 134 -3.44 -7.57 -0.06
N ILE A 135 -4.28 -8.55 0.22
CA ILE A 135 -4.07 -9.94 -0.21
C ILE A 135 -5.13 -10.24 -1.27
N ARG A 136 -4.69 -10.29 -2.54
CA ARG A 136 -5.58 -10.63 -3.65
C ARG A 136 -5.74 -12.14 -3.76
N LYS A 137 -6.97 -12.59 -4.05
CA LYS A 137 -7.33 -14.02 -4.14
C LYS A 137 -7.00 -14.81 -2.86
N GLY A 138 -7.08 -14.14 -1.71
CA GLY A 138 -6.90 -14.74 -0.39
C GLY A 138 -8.14 -15.50 0.09
N SER A 139 -8.05 -16.07 1.30
CA SER A 139 -9.18 -16.74 1.96
C SER A 139 -10.18 -15.76 2.59
N GLU A 140 -9.80 -14.49 2.76
CA GLU A 140 -10.66 -13.43 3.25
C GLU A 140 -10.90 -12.36 2.16
N GLU A 141 -12.15 -12.17 1.76
CA GLU A 141 -12.50 -11.22 0.70
C GLU A 141 -12.18 -9.76 1.08
N LEU A 142 -12.39 -9.38 2.35
CA LEU A 142 -12.13 -8.02 2.85
C LEU A 142 -10.66 -7.62 2.77
N ASP A 143 -9.73 -8.58 2.73
CA ASP A 143 -8.29 -8.33 2.60
C ASP A 143 -7.92 -7.74 1.22
N SER A 144 -8.80 -7.85 0.23
CA SER A 144 -8.62 -7.20 -1.07
C SER A 144 -8.99 -5.71 -1.05
N THR A 145 -9.59 -5.23 0.04
CA THR A 145 -10.10 -3.86 0.22
C THR A 145 -9.21 -3.01 1.12
N ARG A 146 -9.58 -1.74 1.34
CA ARG A 146 -8.91 -0.83 2.29
C ARG A 146 -9.52 -0.88 3.70
N VAL A 147 -10.51 -1.73 3.93
CA VAL A 147 -11.11 -1.90 5.26
C VAL A 147 -10.04 -2.47 6.17
N HIS A 148 -9.81 -1.83 7.32
CA HIS A 148 -8.86 -2.33 8.31
C HIS A 148 -9.43 -3.56 9.04
N PRO A 149 -8.61 -4.57 9.42
CA PRO A 149 -9.09 -5.75 10.15
C PRO A 149 -9.90 -5.45 11.41
N GLU A 150 -9.62 -4.35 12.11
CA GLU A 150 -10.41 -3.91 13.27
C GLU A 150 -11.89 -3.64 12.93
N SER A 151 -12.15 -3.24 11.68
CA SER A 151 -13.47 -2.90 11.18
C SER A 151 -14.16 -4.07 10.47
N TYR A 152 -13.56 -5.27 10.43
CA TYR A 152 -14.17 -6.43 9.78
C TYR A 152 -15.54 -6.81 10.37
N PRO A 153 -15.75 -6.77 11.70
CA PRO A 153 -17.08 -7.01 12.26
C PRO A 153 -18.13 -6.07 11.69
N VAL A 154 -17.82 -4.76 11.61
CA VAL A 154 -18.72 -3.74 11.06
C VAL A 154 -18.95 -3.93 9.57
N ALA A 155 -17.89 -4.19 8.80
CA ALA A 155 -17.99 -4.39 7.37
C ALA A 155 -18.87 -5.60 7.02
N ARG A 156 -18.68 -6.73 7.71
CA ARG A 156 -19.54 -7.91 7.54
C ARG A 156 -20.97 -7.64 7.96
N TRP A 157 -21.18 -6.91 9.06
CA TRP A 157 -22.52 -6.54 9.50
C TRP A 157 -23.24 -5.69 8.45
N ILE A 158 -22.58 -4.69 7.86
CA ILE A 158 -23.15 -3.87 6.77
C ILE A 158 -23.49 -4.74 5.56
N LEU A 159 -22.56 -5.60 5.12
CA LEU A 159 -22.77 -6.51 3.99
C LEU A 159 -24.00 -7.40 4.22
N SER A 160 -24.14 -8.00 5.40
CA SER A 160 -25.30 -8.82 5.77
C SER A 160 -26.61 -8.03 5.76
N ASN A 161 -26.64 -6.81 6.33
CA ASN A 161 -27.86 -5.99 6.35
C ASN A 161 -28.31 -5.53 4.96
N LEU A 162 -27.36 -5.34 4.04
CA LEU A 162 -27.67 -5.02 2.65
C LEU A 162 -27.92 -6.26 1.79
N ASN A 163 -27.77 -7.47 2.36
CA ASN A 163 -27.73 -8.73 1.64
C ASN A 163 -26.72 -8.67 0.46
N ALA A 164 -25.60 -7.99 0.67
CA ALA A 164 -24.58 -7.67 -0.33
C ALA A 164 -23.34 -8.56 -0.17
N ASN A 165 -22.60 -8.72 -1.26
CA ASN A 165 -21.23 -9.21 -1.26
C ASN A 165 -20.32 -8.13 -1.87
N LEU A 166 -19.00 -8.33 -1.88
CA LEU A 166 -18.10 -7.31 -2.43
C LEU A 166 -18.35 -6.99 -3.90
N ALA A 167 -18.82 -7.96 -4.70
CA ALA A 167 -19.09 -7.76 -6.11
C ALA A 167 -20.29 -6.85 -6.38
N ASN A 168 -21.34 -6.91 -5.56
CA ASN A 168 -22.56 -6.11 -5.73
C ASN A 168 -22.71 -4.97 -4.71
N PHE A 169 -21.75 -4.81 -3.79
CA PHE A 169 -21.82 -3.83 -2.71
C PHE A 169 -22.05 -2.42 -3.22
N SER A 170 -21.33 -1.99 -4.28
CA SER A 170 -21.48 -0.63 -4.82
C SER A 170 -22.91 -0.32 -5.28
N ASN A 171 -23.56 -1.28 -5.95
CA ASN A 171 -24.93 -1.12 -6.44
C ASN A 171 -25.92 -1.08 -5.27
N LYS A 172 -25.79 -2.02 -4.32
CA LYS A 172 -26.68 -2.08 -3.15
C LYS A 172 -26.50 -0.88 -2.21
N TRP A 173 -25.26 -0.44 -2.02
CA TRP A 173 -24.95 0.76 -1.26
C TRP A 173 -25.53 2.02 -1.89
N THR A 174 -25.47 2.15 -3.22
CA THR A 174 -26.04 3.32 -3.91
C THR A 174 -27.55 3.41 -3.70
N ALA A 175 -28.26 2.27 -3.84
CA ALA A 175 -29.70 2.19 -3.56
C ALA A 175 -30.04 2.48 -2.09
N ALA A 176 -29.27 1.92 -1.15
CA ALA A 176 -29.48 2.15 0.28
C ALA A 176 -29.14 3.59 0.71
N LYS A 177 -28.16 4.23 0.06
CA LYS A 177 -27.75 5.61 0.35
C LYS A 177 -28.76 6.63 -0.17
N SER A 178 -29.44 6.34 -1.29
CA SER A 178 -30.52 7.18 -1.81
C SER A 178 -31.76 7.17 -0.91
N ASP A 179 -31.96 6.12 -0.13
CA ASP A 179 -32.98 6.08 0.92
C ASP A 179 -32.43 6.66 2.24
N GLU A 180 -32.82 7.90 2.54
CA GLU A 180 -32.35 8.59 3.74
C GLU A 180 -32.75 7.89 5.04
N ALA A 181 -33.94 7.27 5.09
CA ALA A 181 -34.43 6.58 6.27
C ALA A 181 -33.64 5.30 6.52
N MET A 182 -33.42 4.50 5.48
CA MET A 182 -32.60 3.28 5.54
C MET A 182 -31.15 3.61 5.95
N ARG A 183 -30.56 4.66 5.36
CA ARG A 183 -29.21 5.11 5.71
C ARG A 183 -29.10 5.53 7.18
N LYS A 184 -30.04 6.34 7.68
CA LYS A 184 -30.06 6.79 9.09
C LYS A 184 -30.30 5.64 10.07
N ASP A 185 -31.07 4.62 9.68
CA ASP A 185 -31.29 3.42 10.48
C ASP A 185 -30.02 2.55 10.55
N LEU A 186 -29.38 2.29 9.40
CA LEU A 186 -28.10 1.56 9.32
C LEU A 186 -27.01 2.22 10.17
N LEU A 187 -26.83 3.54 10.06
CA LEU A 187 -25.84 4.27 10.84
C LEU A 187 -26.12 4.20 12.35
N ARG A 188 -27.38 4.37 12.77
CA ARG A 188 -27.77 4.25 14.18
C ARG A 188 -27.48 2.85 14.73
N LYS A 189 -27.83 1.81 13.99
CA LYS A 189 -27.57 0.43 14.39
C LYS A 189 -26.07 0.13 14.46
N ALA A 190 -25.29 0.57 13.47
CA ALA A 190 -23.83 0.44 13.48
C ALA A 190 -23.19 1.11 14.71
N ALA A 191 -23.59 2.35 15.02
CA ALA A 191 -23.11 3.07 16.20
C ALA A 191 -23.44 2.33 17.50
N SER A 192 -24.66 1.80 17.65
CA SER A 192 -25.06 1.07 18.85
C SER A 192 -24.35 -0.28 19.04
N LEU A 193 -24.04 -0.98 17.95
CA LEU A 193 -23.48 -2.34 18.00
C LEU A 193 -21.95 -2.37 17.99
N HIS A 194 -21.32 -1.35 17.40
CA HIS A 194 -19.88 -1.35 17.13
C HIS A 194 -19.15 -0.10 17.64
N GLY A 195 -19.85 0.86 18.25
CA GLY A 195 -19.23 2.03 18.88
C GLY A 195 -18.56 3.01 17.91
N VAL A 196 -19.03 3.05 16.65
CA VAL A 196 -18.55 3.94 15.58
C VAL A 196 -19.37 5.22 15.51
#